data_AF-A0A839PL03-F1
#
_entry.id   AF-A0A839PL03-F1
#
_cell.length_a   1.000
_cell.length_b   1.000
_cell.length_c   1.000
_cell.angle_alpha   90.00
_cell.angle_beta   90.00
_cell.angle_gamma   90.00
#
_symmetry.space_group_name_H-M   'P 1'
#
loop_
_entity.id
_entity.type
_entity.pdbx_description
1 polymer ?
#
loop_
_entity_poly.entity_id
_entity_poly.type
_entity_poly.pdbx_seq_one_letter_code
_entity_poly.pdbx_strand_id
1 'polypeptide(L)'
;MRYLLIFWAGPLALFWGWYFLSLNDISFGTAFFSRQMHDLVFAVYGNVLDMDPQAIPPLAARACLIDTLILFAILAFRRRREIRAWFQARA
;
A
#
# COMPACT_ATOMS: atom_id res chain seq x y z
N MET A 1 -11.97 14.92 -0.08
CA MET A 1 -10.55 14.48 -0.15
C MET A 1 -10.17 13.58 1.03
N ARG A 2 -10.42 13.96 2.30
CA ARG A 2 -10.04 13.16 3.47
C ARG A 2 -10.58 11.72 3.47
N TYR A 3 -11.86 11.53 3.15
CA TYR A 3 -12.45 10.19 3.06
C TYR A 3 -11.83 9.33 1.96
N LEU A 4 -11.51 9.93 0.81
CA LEU A 4 -10.88 9.21 -0.32
C LEU A 4 -9.48 8.71 0.08
N LEU A 5 -8.70 9.52 0.79
CA LEU A 5 -7.41 9.11 1.34
C LEU A 5 -7.54 8.03 2.43
N ILE A 6 -8.53 8.12 3.31
CA ILE A 6 -8.74 7.11 4.36
C ILE A 6 -9.16 5.77 3.76
N PHE A 7 -10.11 5.77 2.82
CA PHE A 7 -10.56 4.56 2.13
C PHE A 7 -9.51 3.96 1.22
N TRP A 8 -8.55 4.75 0.72
CA TRP A 8 -7.42 4.26 -0.06
C TRP A 8 -6.26 3.77 0.82
N ALA A 9 -5.83 4.57 1.81
CA ALA A 9 -4.70 4.24 2.67
C ALA A 9 -5.03 3.19 3.73
N GLY A 10 -6.29 3.09 4.18
CA GLY A 10 -6.71 2.14 5.21
C GLY A 10 -6.47 0.68 4.83
N PRO A 11 -7.02 0.20 3.71
CA PRO A 11 -6.77 -1.16 3.22
C PRO A 11 -5.29 -1.43 2.93
N LEU A 12 -4.58 -0.44 2.36
CA LEU A 12 -3.14 -0.52 2.13
C LEU A 12 -2.36 -0.71 3.44
N ALA A 13 -2.65 0.10 4.44
CA ALA A 13 -1.97 0.05 5.73
C ALA A 13 -2.24 -1.27 6.45
N LEU A 14 -3.46 -1.81 6.33
CA LEU A 14 -3.80 -3.13 6.87
C LEU A 14 -3.01 -4.24 6.15
N PHE A 15 -2.98 -4.21 4.81
CA PHE A 15 -2.22 -5.18 4.01
C PHE A 15 -0.72 -5.13 4.31
N TRP A 16 -0.11 -3.94 4.24
CA TRP A 16 1.32 -3.75 4.51
C TRP A 16 1.66 -4.04 5.96
N GLY A 17 0.81 -3.65 6.91
CA GLY A 17 0.99 -3.95 8.33
C GLY A 17 1.05 -5.45 8.58
N TRP A 18 0.08 -6.20 8.05
CA TRP A 18 0.10 -7.66 8.11
C TRP A 18 1.30 -8.26 7.38
N TYR A 19 1.63 -7.78 6.17
CA TYR A 19 2.76 -8.24 5.38
C TYR A 19 4.08 -8.10 6.16
N PHE A 20 4.36 -6.93 6.74
CA PHE A 20 5.58 -6.70 7.52
C PHE A 20 5.62 -7.51 8.80
N LEU A 21 4.50 -7.62 9.53
CA LEU A 21 4.44 -8.43 10.75
C LEU A 21 4.72 -9.90 10.44
N SER A 22 4.08 -10.44 9.42
CA SER A 22 4.24 -11.84 9.03
C SER A 22 5.60 -12.15 8.40
N LEU A 23 6.17 -11.22 7.63
CA LEU A 23 7.51 -11.36 7.07
C LEU A 23 8.59 -11.41 8.18
N ASN A 24 8.42 -10.64 9.26
CA ASN A 24 9.33 -10.61 10.41
C ASN A 24 8.99 -11.66 11.48
N ASP A 25 8.04 -12.57 11.20
CA ASP A 25 7.57 -13.61 12.11
C ASP A 25 7.05 -13.10 13.46
N ILE A 26 6.49 -11.88 13.46
CA ILE A 26 5.87 -11.25 14.62
C ILE A 26 4.46 -11.80 14.76
N SER A 27 4.37 -13.03 15.24
CA SER A 27 3.12 -13.80 15.29
C SER A 27 2.20 -13.42 16.45
N PHE A 28 2.71 -12.78 17.51
CA PHE A 28 1.98 -12.49 18.76
C PHE A 28 1.25 -13.71 19.37
N GLY A 29 1.68 -14.94 19.04
CA GLY A 29 1.01 -16.19 19.43
C GLY A 29 -0.19 -16.57 18.54
N THR A 30 -0.43 -15.86 17.43
CA THR A 30 -1.49 -16.14 16.46
C THR A 30 -0.91 -16.67 15.16
N ALA A 31 -1.54 -17.70 14.57
CA ALA A 31 -1.09 -18.28 13.30
C ALA A 31 -1.18 -17.29 12.12
N PHE A 32 -2.07 -16.30 12.21
CA PHE A 32 -2.35 -15.36 11.12
C PHE A 32 -1.15 -14.46 10.77
N PHE A 33 -0.35 -14.06 11.76
CA PHE A 33 0.85 -13.25 11.56
C PHE A 33 2.13 -14.11 11.50
N SER A 34 2.01 -15.42 11.33
CA SER A 34 3.18 -16.29 11.16
C SER A 34 3.74 -16.20 9.75
N ARG A 35 5.05 -16.46 9.60
CA ARG A 35 5.67 -16.61 8.27
C ARG A 35 5.07 -17.77 7.47
N GLN A 36 4.66 -18.85 8.13
CA GLN A 36 4.05 -19.99 7.44
C GLN A 36 2.72 -19.61 6.77
N MET A 37 1.88 -18.81 7.44
CA MET A 37 0.64 -18.31 6.86
C MET A 37 0.90 -17.36 5.69
N HIS A 38 1.91 -16.48 5.82
CA HIS A 38 2.35 -15.59 4.74
C HIS A 38 2.70 -16.39 3.48
N ASP A 39 3.59 -17.38 3.62
CA ASP A 39 4.06 -18.20 2.50
C ASP A 39 2.90 -18.98 1.87
N LEU A 40 1.99 -19.52 2.67
CA LEU A 40 0.80 -20.22 2.19
C LEU A 40 -0.12 -19.29 1.37
N VAL A 41 -0.37 -18.08 1.87
CA VAL A 41 -1.21 -17.09 1.18
C VAL A 41 -0.60 -16.73 -0.17
N PHE A 42 0.71 -16.43 -0.22
CA PHE A 42 1.37 -16.09 -1.49
C PHE A 42 1.49 -17.31 -2.42
N ALA A 43 1.64 -18.52 -1.91
CA ALA A 43 1.61 -19.73 -2.72
C ALA A 43 0.24 -19.94 -3.38
N VAL A 44 -0.86 -19.71 -2.65
CA VAL A 44 -2.23 -19.77 -3.21
C VAL A 44 -2.39 -18.68 -4.27
N TYR A 45 -2.00 -17.43 -3.99
CA TYR A 45 -2.10 -16.36 -4.98
C TYR A 45 -1.22 -16.60 -6.21
N GLY A 46 -0.02 -17.14 -6.05
CA GLY A 46 0.85 -17.52 -7.17
C GLY A 46 0.22 -18.58 -8.07
N ASN A 47 -0.41 -19.59 -7.49
CA ASN A 47 -1.16 -20.59 -8.27
C ASN A 47 -2.39 -20.01 -8.98
N VAL A 48 -3.12 -19.10 -8.34
CA VAL A 48 -4.30 -18.46 -8.94
C VAL A 48 -3.93 -17.50 -10.07
N LEU A 49 -2.82 -16.77 -9.90
CA LEU A 49 -2.34 -15.77 -10.86
C LEU A 49 -1.42 -16.35 -11.93
N ASP A 50 -1.04 -17.62 -11.80
CA ASP A 50 -0.01 -18.29 -12.62
C ASP A 50 1.31 -17.48 -12.64
N MET A 51 1.73 -17.02 -11.45
CA MET A 51 2.91 -16.18 -11.25
C MET A 51 3.76 -16.69 -10.08
N ASP A 52 5.04 -16.32 -10.07
CA ASP A 52 5.92 -16.57 -8.94
C ASP A 52 5.38 -15.86 -7.67
N PRO A 53 5.08 -16.60 -6.58
CA PRO A 53 4.67 -16.03 -5.30
C PRO A 53 5.58 -14.89 -4.81
N GLN A 54 6.89 -14.97 -5.08
CA GLN A 54 7.85 -13.96 -4.65
C GLN A 54 7.80 -12.68 -5.49
N ALA A 55 7.24 -12.75 -6.70
CA ALA A 55 7.06 -11.58 -7.55
C ALA A 55 5.82 -10.74 -7.17
N ILE A 56 4.86 -11.32 -6.45
CA ILE A 56 3.58 -10.65 -6.11
C ILE A 56 3.79 -9.45 -5.17
N PRO A 57 4.50 -9.56 -4.02
CA PRO A 57 4.72 -8.43 -3.13
C PRO A 57 5.39 -7.21 -3.80
N PRO A 58 6.50 -7.35 -4.55
CA PRO A 58 7.13 -6.20 -5.19
C PRO A 58 6.26 -5.59 -6.31
N LEU A 59 5.44 -6.39 -7.02
CA LEU A 59 4.45 -5.86 -7.96
C LEU A 59 3.38 -5.03 -7.25
N ALA A 60 2.83 -5.54 -6.14
CA ALA A 60 1.85 -4.82 -5.33
C ALA A 60 2.42 -3.49 -4.78
N ALA A 61 3.68 -3.50 -4.32
CA ALA A 61 4.38 -2.29 -3.90
C ALA A 61 4.50 -1.25 -5.03
N ARG A 62 4.87 -1.67 -6.24
CA ARG A 62 4.97 -0.78 -7.40
C ARG A 62 3.62 -0.18 -7.77
N ALA A 63 2.57 -0.99 -7.79
CA ALA A 63 1.20 -0.52 -8.03
C ALA A 63 0.79 0.53 -6.99
N CYS A 64 0.99 0.25 -5.70
CA CYS A 64 0.71 1.18 -4.62
C CYS A 64 1.45 2.52 -4.79
N LEU A 65 2.73 2.49 -5.16
CA LEU A 65 3.54 3.69 -5.37
C LEU A 65 3.01 4.54 -6.53
N ILE A 66 2.66 3.91 -7.64
CA ILE A 66 2.06 4.58 -8.80
C ILE A 66 0.70 5.18 -8.44
N ASP A 67 -0.17 4.43 -7.76
CA ASP A 67 -1.49 4.91 -7.32
C ASP A 67 -1.36 6.13 -6.39
N THR A 68 -0.40 6.08 -5.46
CA THR A 68 -0.08 7.20 -4.58
C THR A 68 0.31 8.42 -5.39
N LEU A 69 1.24 8.26 -6.34
CA LEU A 69 1.73 9.33 -7.19
C LEU A 69 0.59 9.97 -7.99
N ILE A 70 -0.30 9.15 -8.57
CA ILE A 70 -1.46 9.63 -9.32
C ILE A 70 -2.42 10.39 -8.42
N LEU A 71 -2.74 9.86 -7.23
CA LEU A 71 -3.60 10.53 -6.26
C LEU A 71 -3.04 11.89 -5.83
N PHE A 72 -1.75 11.96 -5.53
CA PHE A 72 -1.08 13.21 -5.18
C PHE A 72 -1.00 14.18 -6.36
N ALA A 73 -0.78 13.69 -7.59
CA ALA A 73 -0.79 14.51 -8.80
C ALA A 73 -2.18 15.15 -9.04
N ILE A 74 -3.25 14.36 -8.90
CA ILE A 74 -4.63 14.87 -9.02
C ILE A 74 -4.92 15.89 -7.92
N LEU A 75 -4.51 15.60 -6.68
CA LEU A 75 -4.70 16.51 -5.55
C LEU A 75 -3.95 17.84 -5.77
N ALA A 76 -2.69 17.78 -6.19
CA ALA A 76 -1.86 18.94 -6.50
C ALA A 76 -2.46 19.76 -7.65
N PHE A 77 -2.95 19.09 -8.70
CA PHE A 77 -3.60 19.77 -9.82
C PHE A 77 -4.92 20.46 -9.41
N ARG A 78 -5.72 19.83 -8.54
CA ARG A 78 -6.97 20.41 -8.02
C ARG A 78 -6.71 21.58 -7.07
N ARG A 79 -5.65 21.50 -6.25
CA ARG A 79 -5.23 22.56 -5.31
C ARG A 79 -4.20 23.53 -5.87
N ARG A 80 -3.93 23.50 -7.18
CA ARG A 80 -2.88 24.33 -7.81
C ARG A 80 -2.99 25.82 -7.50
N ARG A 81 -4.20 26.36 -7.34
CA ARG A 81 -4.44 27.77 -6.97
C ARG A 81 -4.09 28.04 -5.51
N GLU A 82 -4.51 27.18 -4.58
CA GLU A 82 -4.18 27.28 -3.15
C GLU A 82 -2.67 27.11 -2.91
N ILE A 83 -2.03 26.17 -3.60
CA ILE A 83 -0.59 25.93 -3.52
C ILE A 83 0.19 27.14 -4.04
N ARG A 84 -0.19 27.70 -5.20
CA ARG A 84 0.44 28.91 -5.74
C ARG A 84 0.26 30.12 -4.82
N ALA A 85 -0.93 30.30 -4.25
CA ALA A 85 -1.19 31.38 -3.30
C ALA A 85 -0.36 31.21 -2.01
N TRP A 86 -0.19 29.99 -1.51
CA TRP A 86 0.68 29.70 -0.36
C TRP A 86 2.15 30.02 -0.67
N PHE A 87 2.65 29.66 -1.85
CA PHE A 87 4.01 30.01 -2.28
C PHE A 87 4.21 31.52 -2.43
N GLN A 88 3.24 32.24 -3.02
CA GLN A 88 3.30 33.70 -3.15
C GLN A 88 3.16 34.45 -1.82
N ALA A 89 2.44 33.90 -0.85
CA ALA A 89 2.34 34.47 0.49
C ALA A 89 3.58 34.21 1.36
N ARG A 90 4.50 33.34 0.91
CA ARG A 90 5.74 32.97 1.61
C ARG A 90 7.00 33.55 0.95
N ALA A 91 6.86 34.18 -0.22
CA ALA A 91 7.90 34.90 -0.95
C ALA A 91 7.75 36.41 -0.70
#